data_AF-A0A2N3FK85-F1
#
_entry.id   AF-A0A2N3FK85-F1
#
_cell.length_a   1.000
_cell.length_b   1.000
_cell.length_c   1.000
_cell.angle_alpha   90.00
_cell.angle_beta   90.00
_cell.angle_gamma   90.00
#
_symmetry.space_group_name_H-M   'P 1'
#
loop_
_entity.id
_entity.type
_entity.pdbx_description
1 polymer ?
#
loop_
_entity_poly.entity_id
_entity_poly.type
_entity_poly.pdbx_seq_one_letter_code
_entity_poly.pdbx_strand_id
1 'polypeptide(L)' 'MQFTDVDVAQDRAGLKRMVAATGQYGVPVIMVGDQSMVGWNPKEFDRLLKS' A
#
# COMPACT_ATOMS: atom_id res chain seq x y z
N MET A 1 15.41 -5.86 -1.64
CA MET A 1 13.94 -5.75 -1.73
C MET A 1 13.63 -4.85 -2.89
N GLN A 2 12.79 -5.30 -3.81
CA GLN A 2 12.29 -4.45 -4.90
C GLN A 2 10.95 -3.89 -4.45
N PHE A 3 10.74 -2.60 -4.61
CA PHE A 3 9.46 -1.96 -4.42
C PHE A 3 9.16 -1.09 -5.64
N THR A 4 7.89 -0.74 -5.82
CA THR A 4 7.44 0.13 -6.90
C THR A 4 6.56 1.19 -6.30
N ASP A 5 6.95 2.44 -6.47
CA ASP A 5 6.12 3.56 -6.09
C ASP A 5 5.08 3.82 -7.19
N VAL A 6 3.83 3.94 -6.77
CA VAL A 6 2.71 4.25 -7.64
C VAL A 6 2.11 5.55 -7.16
N ASP A 7 2.32 6.63 -7.91
CA ASP A 7 1.63 7.89 -7.67
C ASP A 7 0.18 7.78 -8.16
N VAL A 8 -0.73 7.49 -7.24
CA VAL A 8 -2.17 7.33 -7.51
C VAL A 8 -2.86 8.63 -7.92
N ALA A 9 -2.22 9.80 -7.74
CA ALA A 9 -2.75 11.07 -8.26
C ALA A 9 -2.59 11.15 -9.79
N GLN A 10 -1.56 10.50 -10.34
CA GLN A 10 -1.27 10.45 -11.77
C GLN A 10 -1.75 9.13 -12.41
N ASP A 11 -1.76 8.02 -11.66
CA ASP A 11 -2.20 6.70 -12.11
C ASP A 11 -3.60 6.34 -11.56
N ARG A 12 -4.62 6.55 -12.39
CA ARG A 12 -6.01 6.15 -12.08
C ARG A 12 -6.18 4.64 -11.92
N ALA A 13 -5.40 3.81 -12.60
CA ALA A 13 -5.46 2.36 -12.47
C ALA A 13 -4.82 1.92 -11.14
N GLY A 14 -3.72 2.55 -10.75
CA GLY A 14 -3.12 2.45 -9.41
C GLY A 14 -4.11 2.78 -8.30
N LEU A 15 -4.81 3.92 -8.42
CA LEU A 15 -5.85 4.33 -7.46
C LEU A 15 -6.96 3.28 -7.32
N LYS A 16 -7.50 2.78 -8.45
CA LYS A 16 -8.56 1.75 -8.43
C LYS A 16 -8.09 0.47 -7.75
N ARG A 17 -6.86 0.03 -8.02
CA ARG A 17 -6.26 -1.14 -7.35
C ARG A 17 -6.13 -0.92 -5.85
N MET A 18 -5.62 0.24 -5.43
CA MET A 18 -5.49 0.61 -4.01
C MET A 18 -6.84 0.62 -3.29
N VAL A 19 -7.86 1.26 -3.87
CA VAL A 19 -9.20 1.33 -3.29
C VAL A 19 -9.84 -0.06 -3.22
N ALA A 20 -9.69 -0.89 -4.26
CA ALA A 20 -10.21 -2.25 -4.25
C ALA A 20 -9.54 -3.13 -3.19
N ALA A 21 -8.23 -2.97 -2.99
CA ALA A 21 -7.47 -3.76 -2.02
C ALA A 21 -7.72 -3.32 -0.56
N THR A 22 -7.92 -2.02 -0.32
CA THR A 22 -7.91 -1.45 1.05
C THR A 22 -9.21 -0.81 1.48
N GLY A 23 -10.13 -0.53 0.55
CA GLY A 23 -11.32 0.30 0.77
C GLY A 23 -11.01 1.78 1.02
N GLN A 24 -9.74 2.20 0.93
CA GLN A 24 -9.30 3.55 1.25
C GLN A 24 -8.94 4.35 0.00
N TYR A 25 -9.28 5.63 0.04
CA TYR A 25 -8.89 6.61 -1.00
C TYR A 25 -7.69 7.47 -0.58
N GLY A 26 -7.35 7.48 0.73
CA GLY A 26 -6.25 8.25 1.27
C GLY A 26 -4.91 7.51 1.19
N VAL A 27 -3.86 8.25 0.88
CA VAL A 27 -2.46 7.81 0.95
C VAL A 27 -1.82 8.26 2.27
N PRO A 28 -0.70 7.66 2.73
CA PRO A 28 0.02 6.54 2.12
C PRO A 28 -0.66 5.18 2.36
N VAL A 29 -0.55 4.28 1.37
CA VAL A 29 -0.94 2.86 1.48
C VAL A 29 0.25 2.03 1.01
N ILE A 30 0.68 1.08 1.82
CA ILE A 30 1.80 0.20 1.54
C ILE A 30 1.27 -1.23 1.39
N MET A 31 1.58 -1.89 0.29
CA MET A 31 1.24 -3.30 0.07
C MET A 31 2.50 -4.15 0.24
N VAL A 32 2.39 -5.22 1.03
CA VAL A 32 3.43 -6.22 1.24
C VAL A 32 2.81 -7.59 1.01
N GLY A 33 3.11 -8.20 -0.15
CA GLY A 33 2.39 -9.39 -0.60
C GLY A 33 0.90 -9.11 -0.76
N ASP A 34 0.06 -9.95 -0.14
CA ASP A 34 -1.40 -9.81 -0.12
C ASP A 34 -1.91 -8.93 1.03
N GLN A 35 -1.00 -8.41 1.87
CA GLN A 35 -1.35 -7.57 3.01
C GLN A 35 -1.16 -6.08 2.67
N SER A 36 -2.00 -5.24 3.27
CA SER A 36 -1.93 -3.78 3.11
C SER A 36 -1.86 -3.08 4.46
N MET A 37 -1.03 -2.05 4.54
CA MET A 37 -0.94 -1.11 5.66
C MET A 37 -1.41 0.27 5.18
N VAL A 38 -2.38 0.84 5.89
CA VAL A 38 -2.88 2.21 5.64
C VAL A 38 -2.18 3.15 6.60
N GLY A 39 -1.63 4.25 6.08
CA GLY A 39 -0.76 5.14 6.82
C GLY A 39 0.65 4.56 7.00
N TRP A 40 1.35 5.05 8.01
CA TRP A 40 2.70 4.60 8.34
C TRP A 40 2.78 4.12 9.78
N ASN A 41 3.12 2.84 9.96
CA ASN A 41 3.39 2.24 11.25
C ASN A 41 4.63 1.33 11.17
N PRO A 42 5.77 1.72 11.73
CA PRO A 42 7.02 0.97 11.58
C PRO A 42 6.96 -0.43 12.21
N LYS A 43 6.24 -0.60 13.33
CA LYS A 43 6.11 -1.91 14.00
C LYS A 43 5.29 -2.89 13.16
N GLU A 44 4.27 -2.39 12.49
CA GLU A 44 3.42 -3.19 11.61
C GLU A 44 4.16 -3.52 10.31
N PHE A 45 4.86 -2.55 9.74
CA PHE A 45 5.71 -2.77 8.58
C PHE A 45 6.75 -3.88 8.83
N ASP A 46 7.47 -3.82 9.96
CA ASP A 46 8.43 -4.88 10.33
C ASP A 46 7.78 -6.26 10.47
N ARG A 47 6.52 -6.32 10.92
CA ARG A 47 5.75 -7.58 10.98
C ARG A 47 5.39 -8.08 9.59
N LEU A 48 4.96 -7.18 8.71
CA LEU A 48 4.59 -7.51 7.32
C LEU A 48 5.81 -8.04 6.53
N LEU A 49 7.00 -7.49 6.75
CA LEU A 49 8.22 -7.94 6.06
C LEU A 49 8.78 -9.29 6.53
N LYS A 50 8.38 -9.75 7.72
CA LYS A 50 8.83 -11.03 8.31
C LYS A 50 7.88 -12.19 8.03
N SER A 51 6.70 -11.90 7.49
CA SER A 51 5.67 -12.90 7.16
C SER A 51 5.95 -13.52 5.79
#